data_AF-A0A4U7D8W0-F1
#
_entry.id   AF-A0A4U7D8W0-F1
#
_cell.length_a   1.000
_cell.length_b   1.000
_cell.length_c   1.000
_cell.angle_alpha   90.00
_cell.angle_beta   90.00
_cell.angle_gamma   90.00
#
_symmetry.space_group_name_H-M   'P 1'
#
loop_
_entity.id
_entity.type
_entity.pdbx_description
1 polymer ?
#
loop_
_entity_poly.entity_id
_entity_poly.type
_entity_poly.pdbx_seq_one_letter_code
_entity_poly.pdbx_strand_id
1 'polypeptide(L)'
;TVEVGEYATATFERLGYDVLVSDTECCGMAGSFGYKTDYYELSVDVGEPLVEQFGDTDRTVVAPGTSCTEQLDALLEASLLHPIEVIAPRE
;
A
#
# COMPACT_ATOMS: atom_id res chain seq x y z
N THR A 1 11.93 -8.68 6.70
CA THR A 1 13.00 -7.80 6.20
C THR A 1 12.78 -6.45 6.83
N VAL A 2 13.32 -6.25 8.03
CA VAL A 2 13.24 -4.96 8.72
C VAL A 2 14.11 -3.99 7.90
N GLU A 3 13.68 -2.74 7.71
CA GLU A 3 14.37 -1.64 6.98
C GLU A 3 14.08 -1.43 5.47
N VAL A 4 13.46 -2.34 4.71
CA VAL A 4 13.21 -2.11 3.26
C VAL A 4 12.35 -0.87 3.01
N GLY A 5 11.37 -0.62 3.88
CA GLY A 5 10.52 0.58 3.82
C GLY A 5 11.32 1.88 4.00
N GLU A 6 12.31 1.89 4.90
CA GLU A 6 13.15 3.08 5.16
C GLU A 6 14.01 3.43 3.94
N TYR A 7 14.60 2.41 3.29
CA TYR A 7 15.37 2.62 2.06
C TYR A 7 14.48 3.09 0.90
N ALA A 8 13.22 2.62 0.83
CA ALA A 8 12.26 3.09 -0.15
C ALA A 8 11.96 4.58 0.07
N THR A 9 11.60 4.99 1.29
CA THR A 9 11.36 6.40 1.65
C THR A 9 12.56 7.27 1.30
N ALA A 10 13.76 6.90 1.76
CA ALA A 10 14.98 7.66 1.49
C ALA A 10 15.28 7.79 -0.03
N THR A 11 14.95 6.77 -0.82
CA THR A 11 15.11 6.80 -2.28
C THR A 11 14.17 7.83 -2.91
N PHE A 12 12.89 7.81 -2.53
CA PHE A 12 11.90 8.76 -3.04
C PHE A 12 12.20 10.20 -2.62
N GLU A 13 12.57 10.43 -1.37
CA GLU A 13 12.98 11.75 -0.88
C GLU A 13 14.18 12.28 -1.67
N ARG A 14 15.17 11.42 -1.97
CA ARG A 14 16.34 11.80 -2.78
C ARG A 14 15.99 12.14 -4.23
N LEU A 15 14.88 11.60 -4.74
CA LEU A 15 14.33 11.94 -6.05
C LEU A 15 13.43 13.19 -6.01
N GLY A 16 13.22 13.80 -4.83
CA GLY A 16 12.46 15.03 -4.66
C GLY A 16 10.97 14.85 -4.41
N TYR A 17 10.53 13.64 -4.05
CA TYR A 17 9.14 13.40 -3.65
C TYR A 17 8.91 13.77 -2.18
N ASP A 18 7.71 14.27 -1.89
CA ASP A 18 7.20 14.42 -0.53
C ASP A 18 6.52 13.11 -0.10
N VAL A 19 7.19 12.34 0.77
CA VAL A 19 6.78 10.98 1.14
C VAL A 19 6.13 10.97 2.51
N LEU A 20 4.93 10.39 2.59
CA LEU A 20 4.27 10.05 3.85
C LEU A 20 4.12 8.54 3.91
N VAL A 21 4.49 7.96 5.05
CA VAL A 21 4.35 6.52 5.31
C VAL A 21 3.13 6.30 6.17
N SER A 22 2.33 5.27 5.84
CA SER A 22 1.22 4.84 6.67
C SER A 22 1.71 4.49 8.08
N ASP A 23 0.91 4.84 9.09
CA ASP A 23 1.05 4.34 10.46
C ASP A 23 0.42 2.95 10.65
N THR A 24 -0.24 2.41 9.62
CA THR A 24 -0.80 1.06 9.61
C THR A 24 0.21 0.04 9.12
N GLU A 25 0.50 -0.97 9.94
CA GLU A 25 1.56 -1.94 9.69
C GLU A 25 1.15 -3.10 8.75
N CYS A 26 -0.16 -3.32 8.54
CA CYS A 26 -0.67 -4.45 7.75
C CYS A 26 -1.91 -4.06 6.94
N CYS A 27 -1.98 -4.51 5.67
CA CYS A 27 -3.15 -4.30 4.82
C CYS A 27 -4.31 -5.28 5.09
N GLY A 28 -4.04 -6.37 5.81
CA GLY A 28 -5.01 -7.44 6.09
C GLY A 28 -4.96 -8.63 5.13
N MET A 29 -4.30 -8.51 3.96
CA MET A 29 -4.37 -9.53 2.90
C MET A 29 -3.19 -10.52 2.86
N ALA A 30 -2.16 -10.37 3.71
CA ALA A 30 -0.90 -11.11 3.57
C ALA A 30 -1.05 -12.63 3.37
N GLY A 31 -0.56 -13.14 2.24
CA GLY A 31 -0.56 -14.57 1.90
C GLY A 31 -1.96 -15.12 1.54
N SER A 32 -2.23 -16.39 1.86
CA SER A 32 -3.54 -17.00 1.59
C SER A 32 -4.63 -16.61 2.61
N PHE A 33 -4.28 -15.82 3.62
CA PHE A 33 -5.20 -15.40 4.67
C PHE A 33 -6.37 -14.58 4.09
N GLY A 34 -6.07 -13.50 3.37
CA GLY A 34 -7.09 -12.61 2.81
C GLY A 34 -7.93 -13.21 1.68
N TYR A 35 -7.48 -14.31 1.06
CA TYR A 35 -8.24 -14.98 -0.01
C TYR A 35 -9.23 -16.05 0.50
N LYS A 36 -9.14 -16.44 1.77
CA LYS A 36 -10.05 -17.44 2.34
C LYS A 36 -11.34 -16.75 2.76
N THR A 37 -12.47 -17.29 2.32
CA THR A 37 -13.81 -16.80 2.71
C THR A 37 -13.97 -16.69 4.23
N ASP A 38 -13.42 -17.65 4.99
CA ASP A 38 -13.50 -17.68 6.46
C ASP A 38 -12.83 -16.47 7.15
N TYR A 39 -11.92 -15.78 6.46
CA TYR A 39 -11.16 -14.64 7.00
C TYR A 39 -11.41 -13.35 6.22
N TYR A 40 -12.35 -13.33 5.27
CA TYR A 40 -12.59 -12.17 4.43
C TYR A 40 -12.96 -10.93 5.25
N GLU A 41 -13.95 -11.04 6.14
CA GLU A 41 -14.37 -9.92 7.00
C GLU A 41 -13.20 -9.42 7.87
N LEU A 42 -12.48 -10.33 8.51
CA LEU A 42 -11.31 -9.97 9.32
C LEU A 42 -10.18 -9.32 8.48
N SER A 43 -9.98 -9.77 7.24
CA SER A 43 -9.02 -9.15 6.31
C SER A 43 -9.43 -7.72 5.97
N VAL A 44 -10.72 -7.47 5.76
CA VAL A 44 -11.26 -6.13 5.50
C VAL A 44 -11.13 -5.25 6.74
N ASP A 45 -11.51 -5.74 7.92
CA ASP A 45 -11.41 -5.01 9.19
C ASP A 45 -9.97 -4.57 9.49
N VAL A 46 -8.98 -5.43 9.22
CA VAL A 46 -7.56 -5.08 9.40
C VAL A 46 -7.11 -3.97 8.43
N GLY A 47 -7.73 -3.89 7.25
CA GLY A 47 -7.43 -2.87 6.24
C GLY A 47 -8.21 -1.56 6.39
N GLU A 48 -9.26 -1.51 7.23
CA GLU A 48 -10.11 -0.34 7.44
C GLU A 48 -9.32 0.95 7.78
N PRO A 49 -8.28 0.92 8.65
CA PRO A 49 -7.50 2.12 8.94
C PRO A 49 -6.82 2.74 7.71
N LEU A 50 -6.48 1.94 6.71
CA LEU A 50 -5.90 2.44 5.45
C LEU A 50 -6.95 3.17 4.59
N VAL A 51 -8.21 2.74 4.65
CA VAL A 51 -9.32 3.45 4.00
C VAL A 51 -9.54 4.80 4.65
N GLU A 52 -9.53 4.86 5.98
CA GLU A 52 -9.65 6.12 6.71
C GLU A 52 -8.47 7.08 6.40
N GLN A 53 -7.26 6.53 6.26
CA GLN A 53 -6.07 7.34 5.99
C GLN A 53 -5.99 7.84 4.53
N PHE A 54 -6.47 7.04 3.57
CA PHE A 54 -6.23 7.30 2.14
C PHE A 54 -7.49 7.64 1.33
N GLY A 55 -8.69 7.35 1.83
CA GLY A 55 -9.94 7.46 1.05
C GLY A 55 -10.22 8.85 0.48
N ASP A 56 -9.82 9.91 1.19
CA ASP A 56 -10.02 11.30 0.79
C ASP A 56 -8.71 12.04 0.43
N THR A 57 -7.60 11.32 0.26
CA THR A 57 -6.30 11.96 -0.01
C THR A 57 -6.18 12.43 -1.46
N ASP A 58 -5.53 13.58 -1.67
CA ASP A 58 -5.13 14.07 -2.99
C ASP A 58 -3.73 13.58 -3.41
N ARG A 59 -3.09 12.75 -2.58
CA ARG A 59 -1.77 12.18 -2.81
C ARG A 59 -1.83 10.90 -3.64
N THR A 60 -0.74 10.61 -4.35
CA THR A 60 -0.56 9.31 -4.99
C THR A 60 -0.30 8.24 -3.92
N VAL A 61 -1.24 7.31 -3.79
CA VAL A 61 -1.09 6.14 -2.91
C VAL A 61 -0.34 5.05 -3.68
N VAL A 62 0.69 4.48 -3.05
CA VAL A 62 1.49 3.37 -3.59
C VAL A 62 1.61 2.26 -2.56
N ALA A 63 1.70 1.02 -3.02
CA ALA A 63 1.81 -0.13 -2.13
C ALA A 63 2.92 -1.09 -2.61
N PRO A 64 3.84 -1.51 -1.72
CA PRO A 64 4.82 -2.53 -2.06
C PRO A 64 4.19 -3.93 -1.94
N GLY A 65 4.38 -4.75 -2.99
CA GLY A 65 3.98 -6.15 -3.01
C GLY A 65 2.51 -6.41 -3.39
N THR A 66 2.29 -7.51 -4.11
CA THR A 66 1.01 -7.89 -4.72
C THR A 66 -0.16 -7.92 -3.73
N SER A 67 0.00 -8.51 -2.55
CA SER A 67 -1.11 -8.58 -1.57
C SER A 67 -1.56 -7.21 -1.07
N CYS A 68 -0.63 -6.27 -0.88
CA CYS A 68 -0.98 -4.92 -0.43
C CYS A 68 -1.62 -4.11 -1.56
N THR A 69 -1.11 -4.25 -2.79
CA THR A 69 -1.70 -3.61 -3.97
C THR A 69 -3.12 -4.11 -4.21
N GLU A 70 -3.34 -5.42 -4.29
CA GLU A 70 -4.67 -5.99 -4.55
C GLU A 70 -5.69 -5.63 -3.47
N GLN A 71 -5.28 -5.62 -2.20
CA GLN A 71 -6.16 -5.24 -1.09
C GLN A 71 -6.55 -3.78 -1.16
N LEU A 72 -5.60 -2.88 -1.39
CA LEU A 72 -5.87 -1.45 -1.48
C LEU A 72 -6.62 -1.08 -2.76
N ASP A 73 -6.39 -1.79 -3.87
CA ASP A 73 -7.18 -1.64 -5.09
C ASP A 73 -8.66 -1.93 -4.80
N ALA A 74 -8.92 -3.01 -4.06
CA ALA A 74 -10.28 -3.39 -3.68
C ALA A 74 -10.91 -2.43 -2.65
N LEU A 75 -10.15 -2.01 -1.64
CA LEU A 75 -10.66 -1.16 -0.55
C LEU A 75 -10.86 0.31 -0.95
N LEU A 76 -9.99 0.85 -1.81
CA LEU A 76 -10.03 2.25 -2.26
C LEU A 76 -10.71 2.43 -3.62
N GLU A 77 -11.18 1.34 -4.23
CA GLU A 77 -11.72 1.31 -5.60
C GLU A 77 -10.78 2.02 -6.60
N ALA A 78 -9.47 1.78 -6.44
CA ALA A 78 -8.40 2.47 -7.16
C ALA A 78 -7.50 1.47 -7.91
N SER A 79 -6.62 2.00 -8.76
CA SER A 79 -5.54 1.24 -9.39
C SER A 79 -4.22 1.75 -8.84
N LEU A 80 -3.75 1.14 -7.75
CA LEU A 80 -2.49 1.49 -7.12
C LEU A 80 -1.30 1.04 -7.97
N LEU A 81 -0.25 1.84 -7.88
CA LEU A 81 1.03 1.52 -8.49
C LEU A 81 1.97 0.93 -7.44
N HIS A 82 2.84 0.02 -7.89
CA HIS A 82 4.02 -0.31 -7.12
C HIS A 82 4.95 0.91 -7.06
N PRO A 83 5.64 1.19 -5.94
CA PRO A 83 6.55 2.33 -5.83
C PRO A 83 7.57 2.41 -6.97
N ILE A 84 8.09 1.27 -7.44
CA ILE A 84 9.06 1.24 -8.54
C ILE A 84 8.50 1.79 -9.86
N GLU A 85 7.19 1.63 -10.11
CA GLU A 85 6.55 2.09 -11.34
C GLU A 85 6.46 3.62 -11.37
N VAL A 86 6.34 4.26 -10.20
CA VAL A 86 6.30 5.73 -10.09
C VAL A 86 7.63 6.37 -10.47
N ILE A 87 8.75 5.71 -10.15
CA ILE A 87 10.11 6.22 -10.39
C ILE A 87 10.79 5.59 -11.60
N ALA A 88 10.11 4.69 -12.31
CA ALA A 88 10.63 4.08 -13.52
C ALA A 88 10.86 5.16 -14.59
N PRO A 89 11.97 5.11 -15.35
CA PRO A 89 12.16 6.00 -16.50
C PRO A 89 10.99 5.83 -17.47
N ARG A 90 10.43 6.95 -17.96
CA ARG A 90 9.48 6.92 -19.07
C ARG A 90 10.25 6.65 -20.35
N GLU A 91 9.76 5.70 -21.15
CA GLU A 91 10.26 5.45 -22.51
C GLU A 91 10.07 6.66 -23.43
#